data_AF-A0A956E5E9-F1
#
_entry.id   AF-A0A956E5E9-F1
#
_cell.length_a   1.000
_cell.length_b   1.000
_cell.length_c   1.000
_cell.angle_alpha   90.00
_cell.angle_beta   90.00
_cell.angle_gamma   90.00
#
_symmetry.space_group_name_H-M   'P 1'
#
loop_
_entity.id
_entity.type
_entity.pdbx_description
1 polymer ?
#
loop_
_entity_poly.entity_id
_entity_poly.type
_entity_poly.pdbx_seq_one_letter_code
_entity_poly.pdbx_strand_id
1 'polypeptide(L)'
;MQNIATQLEQINLRLSTLSHQVQHLADRQRERDELLDELKPILKEMMKGGTERLAEMEERGYFTFARESLRAFDRIVEAYSEDDVRALGDNIVRIMDTIRNLTQPEVLEILNDASDVVQESDRLEPTGVFGMMRASRDEDVRQGMAVMLGVLRQVGRGVKRLAEAEATERRPRPTRRVSAAPTARTAAPPAPARPRPAPPPAQPVTTTQIDGVTFDPNGFLADPDQWTPDLAVAIAASEGLTTLTERHWQAINWARGDFLTQGQSPNIRRITTGSGVPTKELYALFPRAPGMTVARVAGIPKPVGCI
;
A
#
# COMPACT_ATOMS: atom_id res chain seq x y z
N MET A 1 52.29 57.14 -48.99
CA MET A 1 51.29 56.49 -49.88
C MET A 1 51.14 54.99 -49.64
N GLN A 2 52.19 54.21 -49.33
CA GLN A 2 52.09 52.76 -49.05
C GLN A 2 51.11 52.36 -47.92
N ASN A 3 51.01 53.16 -46.87
CA ASN A 3 50.17 52.84 -45.69
C ASN A 3 48.67 52.87 -46.03
N ILE A 4 48.25 53.80 -46.91
CA ILE A 4 46.84 53.94 -47.32
C ILE A 4 46.41 52.77 -48.21
N ALA A 5 47.27 52.30 -49.12
CA ALA A 5 46.98 51.14 -49.95
C ALA A 5 46.81 49.86 -49.12
N THR A 6 47.68 49.66 -48.13
CA THR A 6 47.63 48.51 -47.23
C THR A 6 46.37 48.55 -46.34
N GLN A 7 45.99 49.72 -45.84
CA GLN A 7 44.76 49.90 -45.08
C GLN A 7 43.50 49.64 -45.93
N LEU A 8 43.47 50.11 -47.18
CA LEU A 8 42.35 49.85 -48.09
C LEU A 8 42.19 48.35 -48.41
N GLU A 9 43.28 47.64 -48.60
CA GLU A 9 43.26 46.18 -48.81
C GLU A 9 42.76 45.44 -47.56
N GLN A 10 43.21 45.86 -46.38
CA GLN A 10 42.78 45.28 -45.11
C GLN A 10 41.29 45.56 -44.80
N ILE A 11 40.78 46.73 -45.22
CA ILE A 11 39.35 47.07 -45.12
C ILE A 11 38.53 46.22 -46.09
N ASN A 12 38.96 46.04 -47.33
CA ASN A 12 38.26 45.19 -48.30
C ASN A 12 38.21 43.72 -47.86
N LEU A 13 39.30 43.20 -47.30
CA LEU A 13 39.33 41.85 -46.73
C LEU A 13 38.35 41.71 -45.55
N ARG A 14 38.30 42.68 -44.64
CA ARG A 14 37.33 42.68 -43.52
C ARG A 14 35.89 42.79 -44.01
N LEU A 15 35.61 43.63 -45.01
CA LEU A 15 34.28 43.77 -45.61
C LEU A 15 33.81 42.47 -46.26
N SER A 16 34.69 41.77 -46.99
CA SER A 16 34.35 40.47 -47.60
C SER A 16 34.05 39.40 -46.53
N THR A 17 34.82 39.39 -45.45
CA THR A 17 34.61 38.45 -44.32
C THR A 17 33.29 38.74 -43.60
N LEU A 18 32.98 40.03 -43.37
CA LEU A 18 31.72 40.45 -42.77
C LEU A 18 30.52 40.12 -43.65
N SER A 19 30.60 40.34 -44.97
CA SER A 19 29.54 39.96 -45.91
C SER A 19 29.22 38.48 -45.81
N HIS A 20 30.25 37.63 -45.80
CA HIS A 20 30.09 36.18 -45.70
C HIS A 20 29.47 35.76 -44.35
N GLN A 21 29.85 36.41 -43.23
CA GLN A 21 29.23 36.15 -41.93
C GLN A 21 27.76 36.56 -41.88
N VAL A 22 27.40 37.69 -42.50
CA VAL A 22 26.01 38.15 -42.58
C VAL A 22 25.17 37.19 -43.43
N GLN A 23 25.70 36.71 -44.56
CA GLN A 23 25.02 35.69 -45.38
C GLN A 23 24.80 34.38 -44.60
N HIS A 24 25.82 33.89 -43.91
CA HIS A 24 25.70 32.68 -43.10
C HIS A 24 24.67 32.84 -41.95
N LEU A 25 24.54 34.03 -41.36
CA LEU A 25 23.51 34.31 -40.36
C LEU A 25 22.11 34.43 -40.97
N ALA A 26 21.99 35.00 -42.16
CA ALA A 26 20.73 35.09 -42.90
C ALA A 26 20.22 33.70 -43.31
N ASP A 27 21.11 32.82 -43.75
CA ASP A 27 20.75 31.45 -44.14
C ASP A 27 20.31 30.62 -42.92
N ARG A 28 20.96 30.77 -41.77
CA ARG A 28 20.49 30.14 -40.51
C ARG A 28 19.13 30.65 -40.02
N GLN A 29 18.75 31.89 -40.32
CA GLN A 29 17.41 32.38 -40.00
C GLN A 29 16.36 31.80 -40.94
N ARG A 30 16.68 31.67 -42.24
CA ARG A 30 15.79 31.02 -43.21
C ARG A 30 15.48 29.58 -42.86
N GLU A 31 16.50 28.79 -42.49
CA GLU A 31 16.29 27.41 -42.04
C GLU A 31 15.36 27.33 -40.83
N ARG A 32 15.46 28.28 -39.89
CA ARG A 32 14.60 28.31 -38.71
C ARG A 32 13.15 28.69 -39.05
N ASP A 33 12.96 29.61 -39.97
CA ASP A 33 11.62 30.03 -40.41
C ASP A 33 10.95 28.94 -41.26
N GLU A 34 11.71 28.22 -42.09
CA GLU A 34 11.24 27.04 -42.82
C GLU A 34 10.80 25.91 -41.87
N LEU A 35 11.58 25.62 -40.82
CA LEU A 35 11.18 24.65 -39.78
C LEU A 35 9.90 25.06 -39.05
N LEU A 36 9.72 26.35 -38.78
CA LEU A 36 8.48 26.85 -38.16
C LEU A 36 7.28 26.71 -39.12
N ASP A 37 7.49 26.94 -40.41
CA ASP A 37 6.46 26.74 -41.43
C ASP A 37 6.07 25.27 -41.60
N GLU A 38 7.04 24.36 -41.47
CA GLU A 38 6.79 22.91 -41.43
C GLU A 38 6.05 22.48 -40.15
N LEU A 39 6.29 23.13 -39.01
CA LEU A 39 5.66 22.79 -37.73
C LEU A 39 4.23 23.34 -37.60
N LYS A 40 3.94 24.49 -38.23
CA LYS A 40 2.62 25.14 -38.22
C LYS A 40 1.44 24.21 -38.54
N PRO A 41 1.46 23.37 -39.59
CA PRO A 41 0.34 22.47 -39.88
C PRO A 41 0.11 21.43 -38.77
N ILE A 42 1.18 20.88 -38.19
CA ILE A 42 1.10 19.93 -37.07
C ILE A 42 0.47 20.62 -35.85
N LEU A 43 0.97 21.82 -35.52
CA LEU A 43 0.45 22.59 -34.40
C LEU A 43 -1.03 22.95 -34.61
N LYS A 44 -1.43 23.31 -35.83
CA LYS A 44 -2.82 23.65 -36.15
C LYS A 44 -3.75 22.43 -36.01
N GLU A 45 -3.33 21.27 -36.48
CA GLU A 45 -4.12 20.04 -36.36
C GLU A 45 -4.23 19.58 -34.89
N MET A 46 -3.12 19.66 -34.15
CA MET A 46 -3.10 19.39 -32.71
C MET A 46 -3.98 20.35 -31.92
N MET A 47 -3.92 21.66 -32.23
CA MET A 47 -4.76 22.65 -31.57
C MET A 47 -6.23 22.37 -31.84
N LYS A 48 -6.60 22.06 -33.10
CA LYS A 48 -7.97 21.73 -33.47
C LYS A 48 -8.47 20.51 -32.70
N GLY A 49 -7.76 19.38 -32.77
CA GLY A 49 -8.13 18.16 -32.05
C GLY A 49 -8.06 18.31 -30.53
N GLY A 50 -7.18 19.20 -30.04
CA GLY A 50 -7.09 19.59 -28.63
C GLY A 50 -8.35 20.32 -28.17
N THR A 51 -8.77 21.37 -28.87
CA THR A 51 -10.01 22.09 -28.55
C THR A 51 -11.26 21.22 -28.62
N GLU A 52 -11.35 20.32 -29.62
CA GLU A 52 -12.48 19.41 -29.74
C GLU A 52 -12.56 18.45 -28.54
N ARG A 53 -11.43 17.87 -28.13
CA ARG A 53 -11.38 17.03 -26.92
C ARG A 53 -11.67 17.79 -25.64
N LEU A 54 -11.14 19.02 -25.51
CA LEU A 54 -11.43 19.87 -24.36
C LEU A 54 -12.93 20.21 -24.29
N ALA A 55 -13.56 20.53 -25.42
CA ALA A 55 -15.00 20.78 -25.47
C ALA A 55 -15.82 19.54 -25.08
N GLU A 56 -15.45 18.36 -25.57
CA GLU A 56 -16.08 17.08 -25.20
C GLU A 56 -15.92 16.78 -23.70
N MET A 57 -14.75 17.09 -23.12
CA MET A 57 -14.53 16.95 -21.67
C MET A 57 -15.37 17.93 -20.85
N GLU A 58 -15.56 19.16 -21.35
CA GLU A 58 -16.44 20.14 -20.72
C GLU A 58 -17.91 19.74 -20.77
N GLU A 59 -18.38 19.27 -21.92
CA GLU A 59 -19.76 18.77 -22.10
C GLU A 59 -20.05 17.57 -21.19
N ARG A 60 -19.08 16.65 -21.03
CA ARG A 60 -19.17 15.52 -20.11
C ARG A 60 -19.00 15.92 -18.63
N GLY A 61 -18.75 17.19 -18.33
CA GLY A 61 -18.68 17.73 -16.97
C GLY A 61 -17.37 17.46 -16.22
N TYR A 62 -16.31 17.01 -16.90
CA TYR A 62 -15.02 16.71 -16.26
C TYR A 62 -14.43 17.93 -15.54
N PHE A 63 -14.52 19.12 -16.13
CA PHE A 63 -14.02 20.35 -15.50
C PHE A 63 -14.82 20.74 -14.26
N THR A 64 -16.14 20.55 -14.29
CA THR A 64 -17.01 20.80 -13.13
C THR A 64 -16.66 19.85 -11.99
N PHE A 65 -16.58 18.55 -12.28
CA PHE A 65 -16.17 17.54 -11.29
C PHE A 65 -14.78 17.84 -10.71
N ALA A 66 -13.81 18.17 -11.56
CA ALA A 66 -12.45 18.50 -11.11
C ALA A 66 -12.43 19.74 -10.21
N ARG A 67 -13.17 20.80 -10.57
CA ARG A 67 -13.27 22.02 -9.77
C ARG A 67 -13.93 21.77 -8.42
N GLU A 68 -15.02 21.01 -8.39
CA GLU A 68 -15.70 20.65 -7.13
C GLU A 68 -14.86 19.71 -6.27
N SER A 69 -14.11 18.79 -6.89
CA SER A 69 -13.17 17.92 -6.19
C SER A 69 -12.04 18.72 -5.54
N LEU A 70 -11.49 19.73 -6.22
CA LEU A 70 -10.50 20.64 -5.65
C LEU A 70 -11.08 21.44 -4.48
N ARG A 71 -12.32 21.95 -4.59
CA ARG A 71 -13.01 22.63 -3.47
C ARG A 71 -13.27 21.72 -2.28
N ALA A 72 -13.57 20.45 -2.51
CA ALA A 72 -13.71 19.48 -1.45
C ALA A 72 -12.35 19.19 -0.79
N PHE A 73 -11.30 19.03 -1.59
CA PHE A 73 -9.95 18.84 -1.13
C PHE A 73 -9.45 20.03 -0.29
N ASP A 74 -9.66 21.27 -0.75
CA ASP A 74 -9.30 22.48 -0.02
C ASP A 74 -9.98 22.53 1.36
N ARG A 75 -11.28 22.22 1.43
CA ARG A 75 -12.00 22.13 2.71
C ARG A 75 -11.45 21.05 3.65
N ILE A 76 -11.00 19.92 3.10
CA ILE A 76 -10.37 18.86 3.90
C ILE A 76 -9.02 19.34 4.43
N VAL A 77 -8.20 19.97 3.58
CA VAL A 77 -6.89 20.51 3.99
C VAL A 77 -7.03 21.64 5.01
N GLU A 78 -8.08 22.45 4.93
CA GLU A 78 -8.37 23.51 5.90
C GLU A 78 -8.96 22.96 7.21
N ALA A 79 -9.77 21.90 7.15
CA ALA A 79 -10.44 21.33 8.33
C ALA A 79 -9.55 20.38 9.15
N TYR A 80 -8.57 19.73 8.51
CA TYR A 80 -7.72 18.73 9.12
C TYR A 80 -6.27 19.19 9.16
N SER A 81 -5.63 19.11 10.33
CA SER A 81 -4.21 19.41 10.48
C SER A 81 -3.33 18.37 9.79
N GLU A 82 -2.04 18.67 9.60
CA GLU A 82 -1.07 17.72 9.04
C GLU A 82 -1.03 16.40 9.84
N ASP A 83 -1.21 16.50 11.17
CA ASP A 83 -1.25 15.33 12.05
C ASP A 83 -2.56 14.53 11.91
N ASP A 84 -3.69 15.19 11.64
CA ASP A 84 -4.96 14.51 11.37
C ASP A 84 -4.92 13.74 10.05
N VAL A 85 -4.31 14.33 9.00
CA VAL A 85 -4.14 13.67 7.70
C VAL A 85 -3.20 12.48 7.83
N ARG A 86 -2.13 12.60 8.62
CA ARG A 86 -1.20 11.49 8.91
C ARG A 86 -1.90 10.37 9.69
N ALA A 87 -2.67 10.71 10.72
CA ALA A 87 -3.47 9.76 11.49
C ALA A 87 -4.55 9.07 10.64
N LEU A 88 -5.18 9.79 9.71
CA LEU A 88 -6.10 9.21 8.75
C LEU A 88 -5.39 8.23 7.83
N GLY A 89 -4.22 8.60 7.29
CA GLY A 89 -3.39 7.73 6.45
C GLY A 89 -3.00 6.43 7.16
N ASP A 90 -2.63 6.50 8.44
CA ASP A 90 -2.29 5.31 9.25
C ASP A 90 -3.50 4.40 9.52
N ASN A 91 -4.71 4.96 9.56
CA ASN A 91 -5.95 4.24 9.85
C ASN A 91 -6.78 3.89 8.60
N ILE A 92 -6.41 4.38 7.42
CA ILE A 92 -7.24 4.25 6.21
C ILE A 92 -7.47 2.79 5.84
N VAL A 93 -6.47 1.93 6.01
CA VAL A 93 -6.60 0.49 5.76
C VAL A 93 -7.66 -0.12 6.68
N ARG A 94 -7.65 0.21 7.99
CA ARG A 94 -8.65 -0.27 8.94
C ARG A 94 -10.06 0.22 8.60
N ILE A 95 -10.18 1.47 8.14
CA ILE A 95 -11.47 2.03 7.69
C ILE A 95 -11.94 1.30 6.43
N MET A 96 -11.05 1.07 5.45
CA MET A 96 -11.37 0.33 4.23
C MET A 96 -11.75 -1.12 4.52
N ASP A 97 -11.08 -1.79 5.46
CA ASP A 97 -11.45 -3.14 5.89
C ASP A 97 -12.81 -3.14 6.58
N THR A 98 -13.11 -2.13 7.38
CA THR A 98 -14.44 -1.98 8.01
C THR A 98 -15.52 -1.82 6.94
N ILE A 99 -15.30 -0.95 5.96
CA ILE A 99 -16.23 -0.76 4.83
C ILE A 99 -16.38 -2.09 4.08
N ARG A 100 -15.28 -2.75 3.72
CA ARG A 100 -15.31 -4.05 3.03
C ARG A 100 -16.09 -5.10 3.82
N ASN A 101 -15.93 -5.11 5.15
CA ASN A 101 -16.62 -6.03 6.03
C ASN A 101 -18.12 -5.72 6.16
N LEU A 102 -18.50 -4.45 6.16
CA LEU A 102 -19.89 -4.02 6.17
C LEU A 102 -20.57 -4.26 4.82
N THR A 103 -19.82 -4.19 3.72
CA THR A 103 -20.30 -4.50 2.37
C THR A 103 -20.25 -5.99 2.04
N GLN A 104 -19.97 -6.87 3.01
CA GLN A 104 -20.12 -8.31 2.80
C GLN A 104 -21.59 -8.65 2.55
N PRO A 105 -21.91 -9.55 1.60
CA PRO A 105 -23.28 -9.83 1.22
C PRO A 105 -24.16 -10.26 2.40
N GLU A 106 -23.60 -11.02 3.35
CA GLU A 106 -24.30 -11.49 4.55
C GLU A 106 -24.64 -10.34 5.51
N VAL A 107 -23.75 -9.35 5.64
CA VAL A 107 -23.98 -8.19 6.52
C VAL A 107 -24.98 -7.23 5.87
N LEU A 108 -24.90 -7.05 4.55
CA LEU A 108 -25.84 -6.24 3.78
C LEU A 108 -27.26 -6.81 3.82
N GLU A 109 -27.40 -8.14 3.74
CA GLU A 109 -28.70 -8.83 3.85
C GLU A 109 -29.35 -8.53 5.21
N ILE A 110 -28.62 -8.74 6.31
CA ILE A 110 -29.11 -8.43 7.66
C ILE A 110 -29.47 -6.94 7.81
N LEU A 111 -28.66 -6.04 7.22
CA LEU A 111 -28.93 -4.60 7.27
C LEU A 111 -30.21 -4.23 6.51
N ASN A 112 -30.43 -4.84 5.34
CA ASN A 112 -31.61 -4.60 4.53
C ASN A 112 -32.86 -5.16 5.21
N ASP A 113 -32.80 -6.41 5.71
CA ASP A 113 -33.90 -7.03 6.46
C ASP A 113 -34.26 -6.21 7.70
N ALA A 114 -33.26 -5.71 8.43
CA ALA A 114 -33.49 -4.83 9.58
C ALA A 114 -34.06 -3.46 9.16
N SER A 115 -33.62 -2.92 8.01
CA SER A 115 -34.14 -1.66 7.46
C SER A 115 -35.61 -1.79 7.09
N ASP A 116 -36.02 -2.92 6.50
CA ASP A 116 -37.42 -3.16 6.13
C ASP A 116 -38.32 -3.20 7.38
N VAL A 117 -37.86 -3.84 8.46
CA VAL A 117 -38.56 -3.85 9.77
C VAL A 117 -38.65 -2.46 10.39
N VAL A 118 -37.60 -1.64 10.27
CA VAL A 118 -37.59 -0.25 10.76
C VAL A 118 -38.50 0.64 9.91
N GLN A 119 -38.58 0.42 8.60
CA GLN A 119 -39.49 1.16 7.73
C GLN A 119 -40.97 0.76 7.95
N GLU A 120 -41.24 -0.47 8.40
CA GLU A 120 -42.57 -0.93 8.82
C GLU A 120 -42.88 -0.68 10.32
N SER A 121 -42.06 0.11 11.02
CA SER A 121 -42.14 0.26 12.48
C SER A 121 -43.45 0.82 13.02
N ASP A 122 -44.28 1.45 12.18
CA ASP A 122 -45.59 1.98 12.57
C ASP A 122 -46.60 0.90 13.01
N ARG A 123 -46.26 -0.39 12.84
CA ARG A 123 -47.11 -1.54 13.22
C ARG A 123 -46.58 -2.34 14.41
N LEU A 124 -45.42 -1.99 14.99
CA LEU A 124 -44.81 -2.76 16.07
C LEU A 124 -45.37 -2.30 17.43
N GLU A 125 -46.33 -3.07 17.97
CA GLU A 125 -46.86 -2.85 19.32
C GLU A 125 -45.75 -2.98 20.38
N PRO A 126 -45.60 -2.02 21.32
CA PRO A 126 -44.61 -2.08 22.39
C PRO A 126 -44.78 -3.36 23.21
N THR A 127 -43.80 -4.26 23.12
CA THR A 127 -43.86 -5.52 23.83
C THR A 127 -43.55 -5.29 25.31
N GLY A 128 -44.55 -5.44 26.19
CA GLY A 128 -44.36 -5.32 27.64
C GLY A 128 -43.40 -6.39 28.21
N VAL A 129 -42.97 -6.21 29.47
CA VAL A 129 -41.99 -7.09 30.15
C VAL A 129 -42.36 -8.58 30.07
N PHE A 130 -43.64 -8.92 30.23
CA PHE A 130 -44.12 -10.30 30.12
C PHE A 130 -44.12 -10.82 28.67
N GLY A 131 -44.40 -9.94 27.70
CA GLY A 131 -44.33 -10.25 26.28
C GLY A 131 -42.89 -10.52 25.83
N MET A 132 -41.91 -9.75 26.31
CA MET A 132 -40.49 -10.04 26.08
C MET A 132 -40.07 -11.40 26.65
N MET A 133 -40.57 -11.75 27.84
CA MET A 133 -40.27 -13.03 28.48
C MET A 133 -40.84 -14.22 27.70
N ARG A 134 -42.01 -14.03 27.08
CA ARG A 134 -42.59 -15.02 26.16
C ARG A 134 -41.84 -15.07 24.83
N ALA A 135 -41.46 -13.91 24.28
CA ALA A 135 -40.70 -13.80 23.03
C ALA A 135 -39.31 -14.45 23.14
N SER A 136 -38.67 -14.42 24.32
CA SER A 136 -37.41 -15.14 24.57
C SER A 136 -37.51 -16.66 24.41
N ARG A 137 -38.72 -17.24 24.34
CA ARG A 137 -38.92 -18.66 24.03
C ARG A 137 -38.84 -18.96 22.54
N ASP A 138 -39.04 -17.95 21.70
CA ASP A 138 -38.86 -18.05 20.26
C ASP A 138 -37.39 -18.33 19.91
N GLU A 139 -37.16 -19.16 18.90
CA GLU A 139 -35.80 -19.58 18.52
C GLU A 139 -35.03 -18.45 17.84
N ASP A 140 -35.69 -17.69 16.97
CA ASP A 140 -35.09 -16.59 16.21
C ASP A 140 -34.70 -15.44 17.16
N VAL A 141 -35.56 -15.14 18.14
CA VAL A 141 -35.27 -14.15 19.19
C VAL A 141 -34.07 -14.58 20.05
N ARG A 142 -33.97 -15.86 20.40
CA ARG A 142 -32.86 -16.37 21.21
C ARG A 142 -31.54 -16.33 20.44
N GLN A 143 -31.58 -16.67 19.14
CA GLN A 143 -30.43 -16.59 18.25
C GLN A 143 -29.96 -15.14 18.07
N GLY A 144 -30.89 -14.21 17.82
CA GLY A 144 -30.59 -12.78 17.74
C GLY A 144 -29.97 -12.22 19.03
N MET A 145 -30.54 -12.57 20.19
CA MET A 145 -29.95 -12.22 21.50
C MET A 145 -28.54 -12.80 21.69
N ALA A 146 -28.30 -14.04 21.26
CA ALA A 146 -26.98 -14.67 21.38
C ALA A 146 -25.91 -13.91 20.55
N VAL A 147 -26.26 -13.49 19.33
CA VAL A 147 -25.40 -12.66 18.47
C VAL A 147 -25.14 -11.30 19.13
N MET A 148 -26.19 -10.61 19.58
CA MET A 148 -26.09 -9.31 20.26
C MET A 148 -25.19 -9.37 21.50
N LEU A 149 -25.39 -10.39 22.35
CA LEU A 149 -24.54 -10.65 23.52
C LEU A 149 -23.10 -10.98 23.14
N GLY A 150 -22.89 -11.66 22.01
CA GLY A 150 -21.57 -11.93 21.44
C GLY A 150 -20.84 -10.64 21.07
N VAL A 151 -21.52 -9.74 20.34
CA VAL A 151 -21.00 -8.41 19.97
C VAL A 151 -20.68 -7.60 21.22
N LEU A 152 -21.60 -7.53 22.19
CA LEU A 152 -21.40 -6.79 23.45
C LEU A 152 -20.20 -7.32 24.26
N ARG A 153 -20.04 -8.65 24.36
CA ARG A 153 -18.86 -9.26 25.01
C ARG A 153 -17.58 -8.91 24.28
N GLN A 154 -17.59 -8.89 22.95
CA GLN A 154 -16.41 -8.56 22.15
C GLN A 154 -16.00 -7.09 22.33
N VAL A 155 -16.99 -6.18 22.32
CA VAL A 155 -16.77 -4.75 22.60
C VAL A 155 -16.21 -4.56 24.01
N GLY A 156 -16.82 -5.21 25.02
CA GLY A 156 -16.34 -5.13 26.41
C GLY A 156 -14.90 -5.61 26.59
N ARG A 157 -14.49 -6.70 25.90
CA ARG A 157 -13.09 -7.15 25.87
C ARG A 157 -12.16 -6.17 25.16
N GLY A 158 -12.64 -5.44 24.16
CA GLY A 158 -11.90 -4.36 23.50
C GLY A 158 -11.61 -3.20 24.45
N VAL A 159 -12.65 -2.69 25.13
CA VAL A 159 -12.53 -1.62 26.12
C VAL A 159 -11.59 -2.00 27.26
N LYS A 160 -11.69 -3.23 27.77
CA LYS A 160 -10.81 -3.72 28.84
C LYS A 160 -9.33 -3.73 28.43
N ARG A 161 -9.02 -4.15 27.20
CA ARG A 161 -7.64 -4.14 26.66
C ARG A 161 -7.07 -2.73 26.53
N LEU A 162 -7.90 -1.76 26.14
CA LEU A 162 -7.50 -0.35 26.07
C LEU A 162 -7.18 0.20 27.47
N ALA A 163 -8.04 -0.10 28.46
CA ALA A 163 -7.81 0.28 29.85
C ALA A 163 -6.54 -0.36 30.45
N GLU A 164 -6.25 -1.62 30.13
CA GLU A 164 -5.03 -2.32 30.58
C GLU A 164 -3.75 -1.77 29.92
N ALA A 165 -3.83 -1.35 28.65
CA ALA A 165 -2.72 -0.71 27.94
C ALA A 165 -2.34 0.64 28.57
N GLU A 166 -3.33 1.49 28.86
CA GLU A 166 -3.11 2.77 29.55
C GLU A 166 -2.56 2.60 30.97
N ALA A 167 -3.02 1.58 31.70
CA ALA A 167 -2.52 1.27 33.05
C ALA A 167 -1.05 0.80 33.07
N THR A 168 -0.60 0.14 31.99
CA THR A 168 0.77 -0.34 31.85
C THR A 168 1.74 0.80 31.54
N GLU A 169 1.29 1.82 30.80
CA GLU A 169 2.09 2.99 30.43
C GLU A 169 2.31 3.96 31.62
N ARG A 170 1.37 4.01 32.57
CA ARG A 170 1.48 4.85 33.79
C ARG A 170 2.36 4.29 34.91
N ARG A 171 2.91 3.09 34.77
CA ARG A 171 3.73 2.46 35.81
C ARG A 171 5.18 2.97 35.73
N PRO A 172 5.75 3.59 36.79
CA PRO A 172 7.12 4.09 36.75
C PRO A 172 8.10 2.93 36.62
N ARG A 173 9.00 3.04 35.63
CA ARG A 173 10.06 2.07 35.34
C ARG A 173 10.97 1.93 36.57
N PRO A 174 11.17 0.74 37.16
CA PRO A 174 12.11 0.60 38.27
C PRO A 174 13.52 0.94 37.76
N THR A 175 14.17 1.87 38.44
CA THR A 175 15.56 2.26 38.18
C THR A 175 16.45 1.05 38.43
N ARG A 176 16.84 0.37 37.35
CA ARG A 176 17.82 -0.71 37.39
C ARG A 176 19.17 -0.09 37.77
N ARG A 177 19.55 -0.22 39.06
CA ARG A 177 20.92 0.02 39.53
C ARG A 177 21.87 -0.84 38.70
N VAL A 178 22.77 -0.19 37.97
CA VAL A 178 23.90 -0.85 37.32
C VAL A 178 24.85 -1.27 38.44
N SER A 179 24.87 -2.56 38.77
CA SER A 179 25.91 -3.15 39.60
C SER A 179 26.91 -3.87 38.70
N ALA A 180 28.19 -3.74 39.07
CA ALA A 180 29.39 -4.05 38.32
C ALA A 180 29.45 -5.47 37.73
N ALA A 181 30.23 -5.58 36.65
CA ALA A 181 30.49 -6.76 35.86
C ALA A 181 30.92 -7.99 36.69
N PRO A 182 30.44 -9.20 36.35
CA PRO A 182 31.15 -10.43 36.68
C PRO A 182 32.08 -10.83 35.53
N THR A 183 33.29 -11.17 35.95
CA THR A 183 34.40 -11.77 35.21
C THR A 183 33.99 -13.01 34.40
N ALA A 184 34.75 -13.25 33.34
CA ALA A 184 34.61 -14.32 32.36
C ALA A 184 34.20 -15.67 32.96
N ARG A 185 33.03 -16.16 32.52
CA ARG A 185 32.67 -17.58 32.57
C ARG A 185 32.69 -18.12 31.15
N THR A 186 33.49 -19.15 30.95
CA THR A 186 33.52 -20.02 29.78
C THR A 186 32.09 -20.35 29.33
N ALA A 187 31.82 -20.17 28.04
CA ALA A 187 30.52 -20.44 27.44
C ALA A 187 30.13 -21.90 27.68
N ALA A 188 29.02 -22.11 28.39
CA ALA A 188 28.35 -23.40 28.44
C ALA A 188 27.74 -23.70 27.05
N PRO A 189 27.71 -24.97 26.62
CA PRO A 189 27.08 -25.35 25.35
C PRO A 189 25.59 -24.95 25.35
N PRO A 190 25.03 -24.60 24.18
CA PRO A 190 23.63 -24.19 24.09
C PRO A 190 22.73 -25.30 24.64
N ALA A 191 21.81 -24.92 25.53
CA ALA A 191 20.79 -25.82 26.06
C ALA A 191 20.01 -26.49 24.91
N PRO A 192 19.59 -27.76 25.06
CA PRO A 192 18.82 -28.44 24.02
C PRO A 192 17.56 -27.63 23.70
N ALA A 193 17.34 -27.40 22.40
CA ALA A 193 16.16 -26.72 21.90
C ALA A 193 14.90 -27.35 22.50
N ARG A 194 14.03 -26.53 23.11
CA ARG A 194 12.72 -27.01 23.55
C ARG A 194 11.99 -27.59 22.32
N PRO A 195 11.30 -28.74 22.44
CA PRO A 195 10.52 -29.27 21.34
C PRO A 195 9.47 -28.23 20.92
N ARG A 196 9.38 -27.98 19.61
CA ARG A 196 8.44 -27.03 19.01
C ARG A 196 7.01 -27.42 19.42
N PRO A 197 6.13 -26.47 19.76
CA PRO A 197 4.71 -26.78 19.84
C PRO A 197 4.26 -27.32 18.47
N ALA A 198 3.54 -28.45 18.49
CA ALA A 198 3.05 -29.06 17.27
C ALA A 198 2.17 -28.07 16.49
N PRO A 199 2.27 -28.03 15.15
CA PRO A 199 1.39 -27.21 14.34
C PRO A 199 -0.08 -27.58 14.64
N PRO A 200 -0.99 -26.59 14.64
CA PRO A 200 -2.42 -26.87 14.82
C PRO A 200 -2.89 -27.88 13.77
N PRO A 201 -3.84 -28.78 14.10
CA PRO A 201 -4.28 -29.83 13.20
C PRO A 201 -4.74 -29.24 11.86
N ALA A 202 -4.24 -29.84 10.78
CA ALA A 202 -4.52 -29.44 9.41
C ALA A 202 -6.04 -29.45 9.18
N GLN A 203 -6.60 -28.26 9.00
CA GLN A 203 -7.94 -28.12 8.47
C GLN A 203 -7.89 -28.56 6.99
N PRO A 204 -8.89 -29.31 6.48
CA PRO A 204 -8.92 -29.72 5.10
C PRO A 204 -9.20 -28.50 4.23
N VAL A 205 -8.14 -27.79 3.85
CA VAL A 205 -8.20 -26.67 2.92
C VAL A 205 -7.81 -27.19 1.55
N THR A 206 -8.70 -26.98 0.58
CA THR A 206 -8.51 -27.33 -0.82
C THR A 206 -7.18 -26.77 -1.30
N THR A 207 -6.21 -27.65 -1.49
CA THR A 207 -4.83 -27.31 -1.83
C THR A 207 -4.67 -27.38 -3.35
N THR A 208 -4.10 -26.32 -3.95
CA THR A 208 -3.70 -26.35 -5.36
C THR A 208 -2.29 -26.92 -5.47
N GLN A 209 -2.13 -27.98 -6.26
CA GLN A 209 -0.85 -28.64 -6.50
C GLN A 209 -0.35 -28.28 -7.91
N ILE A 210 0.84 -27.70 -8.01
CA ILE A 210 1.49 -27.37 -9.28
C ILE A 210 2.89 -27.97 -9.22
N ASP A 211 3.21 -28.87 -10.14
CA ASP A 211 4.52 -29.55 -10.26
C ASP A 211 5.04 -30.19 -8.95
N GLY A 212 4.15 -30.78 -8.14
CA GLY A 212 4.50 -31.42 -6.87
C GLY A 212 4.69 -30.46 -5.69
N VAL A 213 4.57 -29.15 -5.92
CA VAL A 213 4.59 -28.10 -4.90
C VAL A 213 3.18 -27.80 -4.44
N THR A 214 3.02 -27.70 -3.12
CA THR A 214 1.73 -27.59 -2.44
C THR A 214 1.54 -26.15 -1.97
N PHE A 215 0.45 -25.51 -2.40
CA PHE A 215 0.09 -24.15 -2.00
C PHE A 215 -1.22 -24.12 -1.21
N ASP A 216 -1.29 -23.21 -0.24
CA ASP A 216 -2.54 -22.92 0.46
C ASP A 216 -3.52 -22.13 -0.43
N PRO A 217 -4.81 -22.00 -0.04
CA PRO A 217 -5.80 -21.24 -0.81
C PRO A 217 -5.47 -19.76 -1.01
N ASN A 218 -4.53 -19.22 -0.22
CA ASN A 218 -4.08 -17.84 -0.31
C ASN A 218 -2.81 -17.69 -1.15
N GLY A 219 -2.34 -18.77 -1.78
CA GLY A 219 -1.16 -18.81 -2.64
C GLY A 219 0.18 -18.82 -1.88
N PHE A 220 0.20 -19.18 -0.60
CA PHE A 220 1.43 -19.37 0.17
C PHE A 220 1.91 -20.80 0.07
N LEU A 221 3.23 -20.97 0.10
CA LEU A 221 3.86 -22.28 0.11
C LEU A 221 3.48 -23.04 1.40
N ALA A 222 2.87 -24.22 1.26
CA ALA A 222 2.41 -25.02 2.40
C ALA A 222 3.58 -25.65 3.16
N ASP A 223 4.65 -26.02 2.45
CA ASP A 223 5.89 -26.54 3.02
C ASP A 223 7.07 -25.60 2.72
N PRO A 224 7.54 -24.81 3.71
CA PRO A 224 8.68 -23.91 3.54
C PRO A 224 9.98 -24.60 3.10
N ASP A 225 10.14 -25.91 3.32
CA ASP A 225 11.33 -26.66 2.94
C ASP A 225 11.38 -26.96 1.43
N GLN A 226 10.26 -26.84 0.72
CA GLN A 226 10.19 -26.97 -0.75
C GLN A 226 10.66 -25.70 -1.49
N TRP A 227 10.98 -24.64 -0.76
CA TRP A 227 11.36 -23.37 -1.38
C TRP A 227 12.73 -23.46 -2.05
N THR A 228 12.80 -22.99 -3.28
CA THR A 228 14.04 -22.81 -4.06
C THR A 228 14.07 -21.41 -4.68
N PRO A 229 15.25 -20.90 -5.05
CA PRO A 229 15.35 -19.62 -5.76
C PRO A 229 14.54 -19.60 -7.06
N ASP A 230 14.51 -20.71 -7.80
CA ASP A 230 13.75 -20.82 -9.04
C ASP A 230 12.23 -20.76 -8.79
N LEU A 231 11.76 -21.39 -7.71
CA LEU A 231 10.37 -21.28 -7.28
C LEU A 231 10.02 -19.85 -6.86
N ALA A 232 10.93 -19.14 -6.18
CA ALA A 232 10.73 -17.74 -5.82
C ALA A 232 10.56 -16.85 -7.06
N VAL A 233 11.33 -17.10 -8.13
CA VAL A 233 11.17 -16.39 -9.41
C VAL A 233 9.81 -16.67 -10.05
N ALA A 234 9.37 -17.93 -10.05
CA ALA A 234 8.06 -18.32 -10.58
C ALA A 234 6.90 -17.66 -9.80
N ILE A 235 6.98 -17.65 -8.47
CA ILE A 235 5.99 -16.99 -7.59
C ILE A 235 6.01 -15.47 -7.85
N ALA A 236 7.20 -14.85 -7.95
CA ALA A 236 7.33 -13.42 -8.22
C ALA A 236 6.70 -13.02 -9.55
N ALA A 237 6.88 -13.83 -10.61
CA ALA A 237 6.24 -13.60 -11.90
C ALA A 237 4.71 -13.58 -11.80
N SER A 238 4.12 -14.47 -10.99
CA SER A 238 2.67 -14.51 -10.76
C SER A 238 2.13 -13.28 -10.02
N GLU A 239 2.97 -12.62 -9.22
CA GLU A 239 2.65 -11.36 -8.52
C GLU A 239 2.91 -10.11 -9.38
N GLY A 240 3.31 -10.29 -10.65
CA GLY A 240 3.61 -9.22 -11.59
C GLY A 240 5.02 -8.65 -11.49
N LEU A 241 5.93 -9.35 -10.80
CA LEU A 241 7.36 -9.01 -10.73
C LEU A 241 8.12 -9.80 -11.79
N THR A 242 8.34 -9.19 -12.96
CA THR A 242 9.04 -9.82 -14.09
C THR A 242 10.55 -9.93 -13.88
N THR A 243 11.13 -9.17 -12.95
CA THR A 243 12.57 -9.21 -12.66
C THR A 243 12.84 -8.96 -11.18
N LEU A 244 13.51 -9.90 -10.53
CA LEU A 244 13.99 -9.76 -9.15
C LEU A 244 15.42 -9.20 -9.17
N THR A 245 15.57 -7.92 -8.83
CA THR A 245 16.88 -7.29 -8.64
C THR A 245 17.54 -7.72 -7.33
N GLU A 246 18.83 -7.40 -7.16
CA GLU A 246 19.57 -7.67 -5.91
C GLU A 246 18.87 -7.12 -4.66
N ARG A 247 18.24 -5.94 -4.78
CA ARG A 247 17.46 -5.35 -3.68
C ARG A 247 16.21 -6.15 -3.32
N HIS A 248 15.57 -6.80 -4.30
CA HIS A 248 14.48 -7.73 -4.01
C HIS A 248 14.99 -8.93 -3.23
N TRP A 249 16.08 -9.54 -3.71
CA TRP A 249 16.72 -10.70 -3.07
C TRP A 249 17.17 -10.40 -1.65
N GLN A 250 17.69 -9.19 -1.39
CA GLN A 250 18.06 -8.75 -0.04
C GLN A 250 16.87 -8.83 0.92
N ALA A 251 15.69 -8.31 0.53
CA ALA A 251 14.49 -8.38 1.36
C ALA A 251 13.94 -9.82 1.50
N ILE A 252 13.91 -10.58 0.41
CA ILE A 252 13.39 -11.96 0.34
C ILE A 252 14.24 -12.90 1.21
N ASN A 253 15.55 -12.92 1.00
CA ASN A 253 16.47 -13.80 1.72
C ASN A 253 16.53 -13.44 3.20
N TRP A 254 16.50 -12.14 3.52
CA TRP A 254 16.42 -11.71 4.90
C TRP A 254 15.13 -12.19 5.56
N ALA A 255 13.97 -11.99 4.93
CA ALA A 255 12.68 -12.39 5.48
C ALA A 255 12.59 -13.92 5.70
N ARG A 256 13.15 -14.70 4.77
CA ARG A 256 13.25 -16.16 4.91
C ARG A 256 14.16 -16.56 6.08
N GLY A 257 15.36 -15.98 6.18
CA GLY A 257 16.29 -16.27 7.28
C GLY A 257 15.71 -15.88 8.65
N ASP A 258 15.02 -14.76 8.72
CA ASP A 258 14.32 -14.31 9.92
C ASP A 258 13.18 -15.28 10.31
N PHE A 259 12.38 -15.75 9.35
CA PHE A 259 11.36 -16.78 9.60
C PHE A 259 11.97 -18.09 10.11
N LEU A 260 13.04 -18.60 9.49
CA LEU A 260 13.69 -19.84 9.92
C LEU A 260 14.27 -19.73 11.34
N THR A 261 14.62 -18.51 11.77
CA THR A 261 15.15 -18.24 13.12
C THR A 261 14.04 -18.01 14.15
N GLN A 262 13.01 -17.25 13.81
CA GLN A 262 11.97 -16.78 14.74
C GLN A 262 10.69 -17.64 14.72
N GLY A 263 10.50 -18.48 13.70
CA GLY A 263 9.31 -19.32 13.49
C GLY A 263 8.03 -18.55 13.15
N GLN A 264 8.13 -17.23 12.92
CA GLN A 264 7.01 -16.35 12.57
C GLN A 264 7.42 -15.43 11.45
N SER A 265 6.56 -15.26 10.44
CA SER A 265 6.85 -14.39 9.31
C SER A 265 6.93 -12.92 9.74
N PRO A 266 7.91 -12.16 9.22
CA PRO A 266 8.11 -10.77 9.62
C PRO A 266 7.04 -9.83 9.07
N ASN A 267 6.75 -8.79 9.84
CA ASN A 267 5.99 -7.64 9.34
C ASN A 267 6.90 -6.66 8.58
N ILE A 268 6.30 -5.69 7.89
CA ILE A 268 7.02 -4.70 7.06
C ILE A 268 8.13 -3.98 7.87
N ARG A 269 7.85 -3.57 9.11
CA ARG A 269 8.83 -2.86 9.95
C ARG A 269 10.04 -3.74 10.29
N ARG A 270 9.82 -5.03 10.54
CA ARG A 270 10.90 -5.99 10.83
C ARG A 270 11.74 -6.22 9.57
N ILE A 271 11.09 -6.37 8.41
CA ILE A 271 11.75 -6.46 7.10
C ILE A 271 12.64 -5.25 6.86
N THR A 272 12.11 -4.03 6.98
CA THR A 272 12.87 -2.83 6.65
C THR A 272 14.05 -2.59 7.60
N THR A 273 13.84 -2.87 8.89
CA THR A 273 14.90 -2.74 9.91
C THR A 273 16.01 -3.77 9.72
N GLY A 274 15.67 -5.01 9.39
CA GLY A 274 16.66 -6.09 9.33
C GLY A 274 17.31 -6.29 7.96
N SER A 275 16.57 -6.08 6.86
CA SER A 275 17.14 -6.20 5.51
C SER A 275 17.96 -4.98 5.11
N GLY A 276 17.78 -3.83 5.77
CA GLY A 276 18.37 -2.55 5.36
C GLY A 276 17.71 -1.93 4.13
N VAL A 277 16.58 -2.48 3.67
CA VAL A 277 15.75 -1.89 2.61
C VAL A 277 14.74 -0.92 3.27
N PRO A 278 14.85 0.39 3.05
CA PRO A 278 13.95 1.36 3.67
C PRO A 278 12.52 1.18 3.17
N THR A 279 11.52 1.55 3.99
CA THR A 279 10.09 1.34 3.69
C THR A 279 9.70 1.87 2.31
N LYS A 280 10.12 3.09 1.96
CA LYS A 280 9.82 3.69 0.64
C LYS A 280 10.36 2.86 -0.53
N GLU A 281 11.57 2.32 -0.39
CA GLU A 281 12.18 1.45 -1.41
C GLU A 281 11.46 0.11 -1.47
N LEU A 282 11.07 -0.46 -0.32
CA LEU A 282 10.30 -1.70 -0.27
C LEU A 282 8.95 -1.60 -1.00
N TYR A 283 8.24 -0.47 -0.88
CA TYR A 283 7.00 -0.21 -1.65
C TYR A 283 7.26 0.02 -3.15
N ALA A 284 8.44 0.50 -3.54
CA ALA A 284 8.82 0.64 -4.95
C ALA A 284 9.17 -0.72 -5.58
N LEU A 285 9.84 -1.59 -4.82
CA LEU A 285 10.21 -2.95 -5.24
C LEU A 285 9.00 -3.88 -5.27
N PHE A 286 8.11 -3.79 -4.28
CA PHE A 286 6.92 -4.64 -4.15
C PHE A 286 5.65 -3.77 -4.09
N PRO A 287 5.15 -3.25 -5.23
CA PRO A 287 4.09 -2.24 -5.27
C PRO A 287 2.72 -2.75 -4.81
N ARG A 288 2.46 -4.06 -4.94
CA ARG A 288 1.22 -4.70 -4.47
C ARG A 288 1.51 -5.38 -3.14
N ALA A 289 1.00 -4.82 -2.04
CA ALA A 289 1.08 -5.41 -0.69
C ALA A 289 2.48 -5.95 -0.31
N PRO A 290 3.49 -5.09 -0.08
CA PRO A 290 4.91 -5.47 0.01
C PRO A 290 5.20 -6.57 1.03
N GLY A 291 4.61 -6.51 2.22
CA GLY A 291 4.81 -7.55 3.24
C GLY A 291 4.26 -8.92 2.82
N MET A 292 3.12 -8.94 2.12
CA MET A 292 2.47 -10.18 1.69
C MET A 292 3.18 -10.79 0.49
N THR A 293 3.64 -9.94 -0.44
CA THR A 293 4.38 -10.35 -1.63
C THR A 293 5.77 -10.86 -1.25
N VAL A 294 6.48 -10.17 -0.36
CA VAL A 294 7.76 -10.66 0.18
C VAL A 294 7.57 -12.02 0.87
N ALA A 295 6.52 -12.19 1.68
CA ALA A 295 6.26 -13.46 2.35
C ALA A 295 5.97 -14.62 1.38
N ARG A 296 5.15 -14.38 0.35
CA ARG A 296 4.87 -15.39 -0.68
C ARG A 296 6.13 -15.77 -1.46
N VAL A 297 6.88 -14.78 -1.95
CA VAL A 297 8.10 -15.02 -2.72
C VAL A 297 9.19 -15.67 -1.87
N ALA A 298 9.28 -15.36 -0.58
CA ALA A 298 10.20 -15.99 0.37
C ALA A 298 9.81 -17.43 0.77
N GLY A 299 8.62 -17.91 0.34
CA GLY A 299 8.10 -19.23 0.69
C GLY A 299 7.86 -19.39 2.18
N ILE A 300 7.42 -18.32 2.85
CA ILE A 300 7.13 -18.31 4.29
C ILE A 300 5.62 -18.11 4.49
N PRO A 301 5.04 -18.61 5.59
CA PRO A 301 3.61 -18.53 5.83
C PRO A 301 3.13 -17.08 5.94
N LYS A 302 1.81 -16.86 5.82
CA LYS A 302 1.22 -15.53 5.92
C LYS A 302 1.62 -14.84 7.24
N PRO A 303 2.17 -13.61 7.19
CA PRO A 303 2.52 -12.85 8.39
C PRO A 303 1.29 -12.52 9.24
N VAL A 304 1.43 -12.72 10.55
CA VAL A 304 0.40 -12.39 11.53
C VAL A 304 0.35 -10.87 11.68
N GLY A 305 -0.78 -10.26 11.32
CA GLY A 305 -0.96 -8.80 11.41
C GLY A 305 -0.78 -8.04 10.09
N CYS A 306 -0.70 -8.72 8.94
CA CYS A 306 -1.04 -8.09 7.67
C CYS A 306 -2.57 -8.03 7.55
N ILE A 307 -3.12 -6.87 7.93
CA ILE A 307 -4.45 -6.39 7.57
C ILE A 307 -4.36 -5.78 6.16
#